data_AF-A0A0Q0C340-F1
#
_entry.id   AF-A0A0Q0C340-F1
#
_cell.length_a   1.000
_cell.length_b   1.000
_cell.length_c   1.000
_cell.angle_alpha   90.00
_cell.angle_beta   90.00
_cell.angle_gamma   90.00
#
_symmetry.space_group_name_H-M   'P 1'
#
loop_
_entity.id
_entity.type
_entity.pdbx_description
1 polymer ?
#
loop_
_entity_poly.entity_id
_entity_poly.type
_entity_poly.pdbx_seq_one_letter_code
_entity_poly.pdbx_strand_id
1 'polypeptide(L)'
;MEFKNKYEEYTEAEFLAFLEEFFVNKQNLEGDEYGQYISKLAKHFDDISEHPEKNGLIFYPAEGVEDSPAGVLKVLKEWRAANGKPDFKKA
;
A
#
# COMPACT_ATOMS: atom_id res chain seq x y z
N MET A 1 7.12 -2.51 -11.46
CA MET A 1 5.77 -2.96 -11.04
C MET A 1 4.73 -2.39 -12.00
N GLU A 2 3.70 -3.18 -12.31
CA GLU A 2 2.50 -2.73 -13.02
C GLU A 2 1.44 -2.26 -12.00
N PHE A 3 0.91 -1.06 -12.21
CA PHE A 3 -0.13 -0.50 -11.34
C PHE A 3 -1.52 -0.84 -11.88
N LYS A 4 -2.39 -1.31 -11.00
CA LYS A 4 -3.81 -1.54 -11.28
C LYS A 4 -4.60 -0.38 -10.73
N ASN A 5 -5.65 0.00 -11.42
CA ASN A 5 -6.36 1.25 -11.14
C ASN A 5 -7.29 1.14 -9.93
N LYS A 6 -7.56 -0.08 -9.46
CA LYS A 6 -8.41 -0.33 -8.30
C LYS A 6 -7.82 -1.36 -7.36
N TYR A 7 -8.13 -1.23 -6.08
CA TYR A 7 -7.72 -2.15 -5.03
C TYR A 7 -8.17 -3.59 -5.33
N GLU A 8 -9.43 -3.78 -5.71
CA GLU A 8 -10.01 -5.12 -5.96
C GLU A 8 -9.46 -5.80 -7.22
N GLU A 9 -8.64 -5.14 -8.03
CA GLU A 9 -7.95 -5.76 -9.17
C GLU A 9 -6.66 -6.48 -8.73
N TYR A 10 -6.14 -6.14 -7.55
CA TYR A 10 -4.99 -6.81 -6.95
C TYR A 10 -5.41 -8.12 -6.28
N THR A 11 -4.54 -9.12 -6.37
CA THR A 11 -4.47 -10.20 -5.38
C THR A 11 -3.75 -9.69 -4.13
N GLU A 12 -4.00 -10.34 -3.00
CA GLU A 12 -3.33 -9.99 -1.74
C GLU A 12 -1.80 -10.02 -1.86
N ALA A 13 -1.25 -11.00 -2.59
CA ALA A 13 0.20 -11.13 -2.80
C ALA A 13 0.77 -9.99 -3.66
N GLU A 14 0.08 -9.57 -4.73
CA GLU A 14 0.53 -8.43 -5.54
C GLU A 14 0.51 -7.12 -4.76
N PHE A 15 -0.52 -6.91 -3.92
CA PHE A 15 -0.61 -5.72 -3.09
C PHE A 15 0.43 -5.72 -1.96
N LEU A 16 0.72 -6.88 -1.38
CA LEU A 16 1.81 -7.01 -0.41
C LEU A 16 3.17 -6.69 -1.06
N ALA A 17 3.43 -7.22 -2.26
CA ALA A 17 4.64 -6.93 -3.02
C ALA A 17 4.77 -5.44 -3.37
N PHE A 18 3.64 -4.76 -3.63
CA PHE A 18 3.56 -3.31 -3.79
C PHE A 18 3.96 -2.57 -2.51
N LEU A 19 3.39 -2.96 -1.36
CA LEU A 19 3.72 -2.36 -0.07
C LEU A 19 5.19 -2.53 0.29
N GLU A 20 5.79 -3.68 -0.02
CA GLU A 20 7.21 -3.94 0.23
C GLU A 20 8.16 -2.95 -0.46
N GLU A 21 7.77 -2.34 -1.58
CA GLU A 21 8.61 -1.34 -2.28
C GLU A 21 8.83 -0.06 -1.46
N PHE A 22 7.99 0.21 -0.45
CA PHE A 22 8.19 1.32 0.49
C PHE A 22 9.22 1.01 1.57
N PHE A 23 9.38 -0.26 1.93
CA PHE A 23 10.23 -0.71 3.04
C PHE A 23 11.58 -1.24 2.56
N VAL A 24 11.65 -1.70 1.31
CA VAL A 24 12.86 -2.24 0.70
C VAL A 24 13.04 -1.59 -0.67
N ASN A 25 14.20 -0.95 -0.88
CA ASN A 25 14.58 -0.39 -2.17
C ASN A 25 14.98 -1.48 -3.17
N LYS A 26 13.99 -2.21 -3.70
CA LYS A 26 14.21 -3.30 -4.67
C LYS A 26 14.70 -2.80 -6.04
N GLN A 27 14.48 -1.53 -6.33
CA GLN A 27 14.86 -0.90 -7.59
C GLN A 27 16.33 -0.43 -7.62
N ASN A 28 17.04 -0.47 -6.48
CA ASN A 28 18.39 0.07 -6.30
C ASN A 28 18.51 1.53 -6.77
N LEU A 29 17.47 2.34 -6.53
CA LEU A 29 17.47 3.76 -6.86
C LEU A 29 18.11 4.58 -5.73
N GLU A 30 18.69 5.73 -6.04
CA GLU A 30 19.30 6.62 -5.05
C GLU A 30 18.86 8.07 -5.25
N GLY A 31 19.06 8.89 -4.21
CA GLY A 31 18.81 10.34 -4.27
C GLY A 31 17.41 10.71 -4.78
N ASP A 32 17.35 11.65 -5.71
CA ASP A 32 16.10 12.18 -6.27
C ASP A 32 15.29 11.10 -7.01
N GLU A 33 15.93 10.12 -7.64
CA GLU A 33 15.23 9.04 -8.35
C GLU A 33 14.47 8.15 -7.37
N TYR A 34 15.09 7.83 -6.22
CA TYR A 34 14.41 7.11 -5.15
C TYR A 34 13.25 7.93 -4.56
N GLY A 35 13.46 9.22 -4.32
CA GLY A 35 12.41 10.11 -3.83
C GLY A 35 11.21 10.21 -4.77
N GLN A 36 11.45 10.34 -6.07
CA GLN A 36 10.41 10.34 -7.11
C GLN A 36 9.68 9.00 -7.18
N TYR A 37 10.40 7.89 -7.02
CA TYR A 37 9.82 6.56 -7.00
C TYR A 37 8.87 6.36 -5.80
N ILE A 38 9.32 6.69 -4.58
CA ILE A 38 8.48 6.63 -3.37
C ILE A 38 7.27 7.56 -3.50
N SER A 39 7.45 8.77 -4.05
CA SER A 39 6.36 9.72 -4.27
C SER A 39 5.30 9.17 -5.24
N LYS A 40 5.74 8.47 -6.30
CA LYS A 40 4.85 7.81 -7.26
C LYS A 40 4.08 6.65 -6.60
N LEU A 41 4.74 5.83 -5.78
CA LEU A 41 4.08 4.76 -5.04
C LEU A 41 3.05 5.31 -4.05
N ALA A 42 3.42 6.35 -3.28
CA ALA A 42 2.54 6.99 -2.30
C ALA A 42 1.30 7.57 -2.96
N LYS A 43 1.46 8.27 -4.09
CA LYS A 43 0.33 8.77 -4.87
C LYS A 43 -0.58 7.63 -5.33
N HIS A 44 0.00 6.55 -5.83
CA HIS A 44 -0.77 5.38 -6.27
C HIS A 44 -1.57 4.76 -5.12
N PHE A 45 -0.95 4.61 -3.94
CA PHE A 45 -1.62 4.11 -2.74
C PHE A 45 -2.79 5.00 -2.33
N ASP A 46 -2.63 6.31 -2.34
CA ASP A 46 -3.70 7.28 -2.03
C ASP A 46 -4.89 7.12 -2.97
N ASP A 47 -4.61 6.92 -4.26
CA ASP A 47 -5.62 6.85 -5.30
C ASP A 47 -6.46 5.55 -5.21
N ILE A 48 -5.85 4.42 -4.79
CA ILE A 48 -6.54 3.11 -4.79
C ILE A 48 -6.99 2.59 -3.42
N SER A 49 -6.37 3.02 -2.31
CA SER A 49 -6.67 2.47 -0.98
C SER A 49 -8.06 2.84 -0.47
N GLU A 50 -8.58 4.00 -0.91
CA GLU A 50 -9.82 4.65 -0.44
C GLU A 50 -9.84 4.98 1.07
N HIS A 51 -8.76 4.66 1.79
CA HIS A 51 -8.66 4.86 3.23
C HIS A 51 -8.49 6.36 3.53
N PRO A 52 -9.18 6.92 4.53
CA PRO A 52 -9.10 8.35 4.84
C PRO A 52 -7.68 8.83 5.18
N GLU A 53 -6.90 7.99 5.88
CA GLU A 53 -5.49 8.28 6.22
C GLU A 53 -4.53 8.19 5.03
N LYS A 54 -4.96 7.65 3.89
CA LYS A 54 -4.14 7.52 2.68
C LYS A 54 -2.76 6.88 2.98
N ASN A 55 -1.69 7.30 2.30
CA ASN A 55 -0.32 6.86 2.60
C ASN A 55 0.15 7.17 4.04
N GLY A 56 -0.64 7.88 4.85
CA GLY A 56 -0.42 8.00 6.28
C GLY A 56 -0.39 6.65 6.99
N LEU A 57 -1.10 5.64 6.48
CA LEU A 57 -0.97 4.27 6.98
C LEU A 57 0.44 3.68 6.85
N ILE A 58 1.23 4.18 5.90
CA ILE A 58 2.58 3.70 5.60
C ILE A 58 3.61 4.54 6.36
N PHE A 59 3.50 5.87 6.29
CA PHE A 59 4.53 6.77 6.84
C PHE A 59 4.31 7.15 8.31
N TYR A 60 3.09 6.95 8.82
CA TYR A 60 2.68 7.32 10.18
C TYR A 60 1.76 6.25 10.79
N PRO A 61 2.24 5.01 10.97
CA PRO A 61 1.43 3.93 11.53
C PRO A 61 0.91 4.31 12.92
N ALA A 62 -0.35 3.97 13.19
CA ALA A 62 -0.97 4.20 14.49
C ALA A 62 -0.29 3.37 15.59
N GLU A 63 -0.39 3.82 16.84
CA GLU A 63 0.19 3.11 17.97
C GLU A 63 -0.33 1.66 18.07
N GLY A 64 0.59 0.70 18.17
CA GLY A 64 0.27 -0.74 18.22
C GLY A 64 0.03 -1.40 16.86
N VAL A 65 0.04 -0.64 15.76
CA VAL A 65 0.10 -1.21 14.40
C VAL A 65 1.56 -1.58 14.09
N GLU A 66 1.75 -2.76 13.52
CA GLU A 66 3.07 -3.19 13.07
C GLU A 66 3.54 -2.28 11.91
N ASP A 67 4.73 -1.69 12.04
CA ASP A 67 5.37 -0.87 11.00
C ASP A 67 6.00 -1.77 9.92
N SER A 68 5.13 -2.44 9.17
CA SER A 68 5.51 -3.40 8.13
C SER A 68 4.46 -3.46 7.02
N PRO A 69 4.81 -4.01 5.84
CA PRO A 69 3.84 -4.28 4.77
C PRO A 69 2.63 -5.09 5.26
N ALA A 70 2.85 -6.08 6.13
CA ALA A 70 1.79 -6.91 6.68
C ALA A 70 0.88 -6.13 7.65
N GLY A 71 1.45 -5.22 8.45
CA GLY A 71 0.69 -4.33 9.34
C GLY A 71 -0.21 -3.38 8.57
N VAL A 72 0.31 -2.71 7.55
CA VAL A 72 -0.48 -1.83 6.66
C VAL A 72 -1.61 -2.61 5.98
N LEU A 73 -1.29 -3.77 5.42
CA LEU A 73 -2.27 -4.63 4.76
C LEU A 73 -3.39 -5.07 5.70
N LYS A 74 -3.05 -5.41 6.94
CA LYS A 74 -4.03 -5.80 7.96
C LYS A 74 -5.00 -4.67 8.27
N VAL A 75 -4.50 -3.46 8.55
CA VAL A 75 -5.34 -2.28 8.82
C VAL A 75 -6.28 -2.01 7.65
N LEU A 76 -5.77 -2.08 6.43
CA LEU A 76 -6.55 -1.82 5.22
C LEU A 76 -7.67 -2.86 5.03
N LYS A 77 -7.38 -4.15 5.24
CA LYS A 77 -8.38 -5.23 5.17
C LYS A 77 -9.47 -5.07 6.23
N GLU A 78 -9.08 -4.79 7.47
CA GLU A 78 -10.03 -4.55 8.58
C GLU A 78 -10.95 -3.35 8.28
N TRP A 79 -10.38 -2.24 7.83
CA TRP A 79 -11.15 -1.05 7.46
C TRP A 79 -12.09 -1.32 6.29
N ARG A 80 -11.62 -1.97 5.22
CA ARG A 80 -12.46 -2.28 4.04
C ARG A 80 -13.63 -3.18 4.42
N ALA A 81 -13.38 -4.21 5.23
CA ALA A 81 -14.41 -5.11 5.74
C ALA A 81 -15.45 -4.36 6.59
N ALA A 82 -15.01 -3.48 7.49
CA ALA A 82 -15.90 -2.67 8.33
C ALA A 82 -16.76 -1.67 7.53
N ASN A 83 -16.30 -1.25 6.36
CA ASN A 83 -16.97 -0.27 5.49
C ASN A 83 -17.70 -0.90 4.29
N GLY A 84 -17.80 -2.24 4.23
CA GLY A 84 -18.49 -2.94 3.13
C GLY A 84 -17.83 -2.75 1.76
N LYS A 85 -16.53 -2.47 1.73
CA LYS A 85 -15.74 -2.31 0.50
C LYS A 85 -15.33 -3.69 -0.05
N PRO A 86 -15.18 -3.84 -1.38
CA PRO A 86 -14.70 -5.08 -1.97
C PRO A 86 -13.28 -5.39 -1.51
N ASP A 87 -13.02 -6.67 -1.27
CA ASP A 87 -11.68 -7.19 -0.97
C ASP A 87 -10.92 -7.51 -2.28
N PHE A 88 -9.72 -8.07 -2.15
CA PHE A 88 -8.87 -8.47 -3.26
C PHE A 88 -9.53 -9.42 -4.24
N LYS A 89 -9.05 -9.37 -5.49
CA LYS A 89 -9.29 -10.40 -6.49
C LYS A 89 -8.82 -11.75 -5.95
N LYS A 90 -9.65 -12.78 -6.13
CA LYS A 90 -9.25 -14.17 -5.90
C LYS A 90 -8.13 -14.54 -6.89
N ALA A 91 -7.04 -15.09 -6.38
CA ALA A 91 -5.93 -15.60 -7.18
C ALA A 91 -6.39 -16.69 -8.14
#